data_AF-C7H0V5-F1
#
_entry.id   AF-C7H0V5-F1
#
_cell.length_a   1.000
_cell.length_b   1.000
_cell.length_c   1.000
_cell.angle_alpha   90.00
_cell.angle_beta   90.00
_cell.angle_gamma   90.00
#
_symmetry.space_group_name_H-M   'P 1'
#
loop_
_entity.id
_entity.type
_entity.pdbx_description
1 polymer ?
#
loop_
_entity_poly.entity_id
_entity_poly.type
_entity_poly.pdbx_seq_one_letter_code
_entity_poly.pdbx_strand_id
1 'polypeptide(L)'
;METKRWNCKEGEERIAPLYLKEEVSMISTEDYALYTIDINYLRYLYSIDKEVYYNPSYKTRIKPFVGIITGIQNNEYFIPLTSAKPKHKKWRNVSSSHFLVYETIRKNIDHIIVNDDIYKKGSKEEEIIHVLSVLDIKKMIPLVQNCYEKIDIENINDKKFQSLLKKELDFCKKHKKKILKKVENFYTTQVKNNTVKFASCNFALLEKAMEDYKKEKE
;
A
#
# COMPACT_ATOMS: atom_id res chain seq x y z
N MET A 1 13.26 -10.21 -21.21
CA MET A 1 12.90 -8.94 -20.53
C MET A 1 14.13 -8.47 -19.79
N GLU A 2 14.81 -7.47 -20.33
CA GLU A 2 16.10 -6.99 -19.83
C GLU A 2 15.92 -6.21 -18.52
N THR A 3 16.54 -6.74 -17.45
CA THR A 3 16.79 -6.02 -16.21
C THR A 3 17.89 -4.99 -16.47
N LYS A 4 17.59 -3.69 -16.35
CA LYS A 4 18.62 -2.64 -16.42
C LYS A 4 19.48 -2.70 -15.16
N ARG A 5 20.75 -3.09 -15.34
CA ARG A 5 21.78 -3.18 -14.29
C ARG A 5 22.55 -1.86 -14.27
N TRP A 6 22.52 -1.16 -13.13
CA TRP A 6 23.38 0.00 -12.91
C TRP A 6 24.72 -0.49 -12.34
N ASN A 7 25.84 -0.09 -12.96
CA ASN A 7 27.18 -0.47 -12.52
C ASN A 7 27.70 0.57 -11.50
N CYS A 8 27.93 0.13 -10.26
CA CYS A 8 28.69 0.88 -9.27
C CYS A 8 30.13 0.31 -9.26
N LYS A 9 31.12 1.20 -9.34
CA LYS A 9 32.56 0.84 -9.43
C LYS A 9 33.04 0.16 -8.14
N GLU A 10 33.97 -0.79 -8.31
CA GLU A 10 34.63 -1.53 -7.23
C GLU A 10 35.50 -0.59 -6.38
N GLY A 11 35.37 -0.64 -5.05
CA GLY A 11 36.28 0.06 -4.15
C GLY A 11 35.75 0.57 -2.81
N GLU A 12 34.52 0.27 -2.39
CA GLU A 12 34.05 0.63 -1.04
C GLU A 12 33.88 -0.62 -0.18
N GLU A 13 34.54 -0.59 0.98
CA GLU A 13 34.48 -1.60 2.03
C GLU A 13 33.04 -2.05 2.27
N ARG A 14 32.83 -3.36 2.40
CA ARG A 14 31.53 -3.93 2.80
C ARG A 14 31.27 -3.56 4.25
N ILE A 15 30.78 -2.34 4.47
CA ILE A 15 30.21 -1.94 5.75
C ILE A 15 29.00 -2.86 5.95
N ALA A 16 29.14 -3.82 6.87
CA ALA A 16 27.99 -4.58 7.35
C ALA A 16 26.94 -3.55 7.80
N PRO A 17 25.71 -3.55 7.27
CA PRO A 17 24.75 -2.51 7.58
C PRO A 17 24.53 -2.51 9.10
N LEU A 18 24.82 -1.38 9.74
CA LEU A 18 24.67 -1.09 11.19
C LEU A 18 23.22 -1.30 11.72
N TYR A 19 22.30 -1.74 10.86
CA TYR A 19 20.84 -1.80 10.99
C TYR A 19 20.29 -3.07 11.66
N LEU A 20 21.14 -3.92 12.25
CA LEU A 20 20.71 -5.16 12.91
C LEU A 20 20.70 -5.07 14.44
N LYS A 21 20.97 -3.88 15.02
CA LYS A 21 20.93 -3.65 16.46
C LYS A 21 20.11 -2.41 16.81
N GLU A 22 18.86 -2.41 16.40
CA GLU A 22 17.81 -1.69 17.12
C GLU A 22 16.51 -2.46 16.83
N GLU A 23 15.88 -2.95 17.90
CA GLU A 23 14.54 -3.51 17.82
C GLU A 23 13.66 -2.50 17.10
N VAL A 24 12.91 -2.97 16.10
CA VAL A 24 11.87 -2.20 15.42
C VAL A 24 11.04 -1.51 16.49
N SER A 25 11.24 -0.21 16.65
CA SER A 25 10.53 0.59 17.64
C SER A 25 9.03 0.40 17.36
N MET A 26 8.31 0.07 18.42
CA MET A 26 6.92 -0.36 18.39
C MET A 26 6.08 0.60 17.54
N ILE A 27 5.60 0.10 16.40
CA ILE A 27 4.62 0.77 15.53
C ILE A 27 3.45 1.24 16.40
N SER A 28 3.27 2.57 16.51
CA SER A 28 2.12 3.17 17.18
C SER A 28 0.82 2.53 16.66
N THR A 29 -0.06 2.11 17.57
CA THR A 29 -1.33 1.50 17.20
C THR A 29 -2.41 2.50 16.88
N GLU A 30 -2.27 3.74 17.34
CA GLU A 30 -3.31 4.78 17.33
C GLU A 30 -3.54 5.37 15.94
N ASP A 31 -2.49 5.35 15.10
CA ASP A 31 -2.52 5.98 13.78
C ASP A 31 -2.85 5.00 12.64
N TYR A 32 -3.05 3.71 12.91
CA TYR A 32 -3.38 2.71 11.87
C TYR A 32 -4.83 2.86 11.37
N ALA A 33 -5.00 3.79 10.43
CA ALA A 33 -6.27 4.22 9.85
C ALA A 33 -6.18 4.37 8.32
N LEU A 34 -7.26 4.87 7.71
CA LEU A 34 -7.28 5.27 6.31
C LEU A 34 -7.05 6.77 6.18
N TYR A 35 -6.29 7.15 5.16
CA TYR A 35 -5.87 8.52 4.91
C TYR A 35 -6.04 8.89 3.43
N THR A 36 -6.23 10.17 3.18
CA THR A 36 -5.98 10.83 1.89
C THR A 36 -4.64 11.52 1.93
N ILE A 37 -4.04 11.71 0.76
CA ILE A 37 -2.75 12.40 0.60
C ILE A 37 -2.99 13.64 -0.25
N ASP A 38 -2.31 14.74 0.09
CA ASP A 38 -2.34 15.96 -0.70
C ASP A 38 -2.04 15.69 -2.17
N ILE A 39 -2.88 16.23 -3.04
CA ILE A 39 -2.83 15.93 -4.46
C ILE A 39 -1.59 16.53 -5.15
N ASN A 40 -1.04 17.62 -4.63
CA ASN A 40 0.17 18.22 -5.17
C ASN A 40 1.39 17.37 -4.81
N TYR A 41 1.46 16.87 -3.58
CA TYR A 41 2.50 15.93 -3.17
C TYR A 41 2.43 14.63 -3.96
N LEU A 42 1.24 14.02 -4.12
CA LEU A 42 1.07 12.84 -4.98
C LEU A 42 1.49 13.10 -6.43
N ARG A 43 1.12 14.26 -6.98
CA ARG A 43 1.51 14.67 -8.34
C ARG A 43 3.01 14.85 -8.46
N TYR A 44 3.65 15.43 -7.45
CA TYR A 44 5.09 15.59 -7.37
C TYR A 44 5.80 14.22 -7.36
N LEU A 45 5.44 13.32 -6.45
CA LEU A 45 6.03 11.96 -6.42
C LEU A 45 5.79 11.21 -7.73
N TYR A 46 4.60 11.33 -8.33
CA TYR A 46 4.30 10.75 -9.65
C TYR A 46 5.11 11.38 -10.79
N SER A 47 5.51 12.64 -10.65
CA SER A 47 6.38 13.29 -11.64
C SER A 47 7.75 12.60 -11.69
N ILE A 48 8.24 12.15 -10.54
CA ILE A 48 9.52 11.47 -10.33
C ILE A 48 9.44 9.97 -10.65
N ASP A 49 8.44 9.27 -10.13
CA ASP A 49 8.21 7.84 -10.39
C ASP A 49 6.78 7.59 -10.88
N LYS A 50 6.65 7.16 -12.13
CA LYS A 50 5.35 6.90 -12.79
C LYS A 50 4.62 5.68 -12.21
N GLU A 51 5.26 4.90 -11.35
CA GLU A 51 4.60 3.79 -10.67
C GLU A 51 3.73 4.26 -9.48
N VAL A 52 3.91 5.49 -8.99
CA VAL A 52 3.06 6.08 -7.94
C VAL A 52 1.61 6.17 -8.40
N TYR A 53 0.66 5.81 -7.52
CA TYR A 53 -0.76 5.92 -7.84
C TYR A 53 -1.21 7.38 -7.78
N TYR A 54 -1.36 7.96 -8.97
CA TYR A 54 -1.89 9.30 -9.16
C TYR A 54 -3.01 9.30 -10.21
N ASN A 55 -4.05 10.10 -9.95
CA ASN A 55 -5.07 10.44 -10.92
C ASN A 55 -5.63 11.83 -10.57
N PRO A 56 -5.81 12.75 -11.54
CA PRO A 56 -6.37 14.08 -11.26
C PRO A 56 -7.74 14.06 -10.57
N SER A 57 -8.54 13.00 -10.78
CA SER A 57 -9.84 12.82 -10.11
C SER A 57 -9.73 12.67 -8.59
N TYR A 58 -8.54 12.38 -8.04
CA TYR A 58 -8.33 12.31 -6.59
C TYR A 58 -8.51 13.66 -5.89
N LYS A 59 -8.58 14.77 -6.66
CA LYS A 59 -9.00 16.07 -6.15
C LYS A 59 -10.44 16.07 -5.62
N THR A 60 -11.32 15.24 -6.17
CA THR A 60 -12.75 15.19 -5.81
C THR A 60 -13.21 13.80 -5.35
N ARG A 61 -12.42 12.74 -5.64
CA ARG A 61 -12.71 11.37 -5.25
C ARG A 61 -11.67 10.90 -4.25
N ILE A 62 -12.12 10.32 -3.14
CA ILE A 62 -11.22 9.81 -2.10
C ILE A 62 -10.42 8.61 -2.66
N LYS A 63 -9.09 8.74 -2.67
CA LYS A 63 -8.15 7.63 -2.85
C LYS A 63 -7.61 7.22 -1.49
N PRO A 64 -8.12 6.14 -0.88
CA PRO A 64 -7.70 5.75 0.46
C PRO A 64 -6.31 5.08 0.45
N PHE A 65 -5.51 5.45 1.45
CA PHE A 65 -4.25 4.81 1.79
C PHE A 65 -4.31 4.30 3.23
N VAL A 66 -3.73 3.13 3.48
CA VAL A 66 -3.54 2.62 4.85
C VAL A 66 -2.25 3.21 5.40
N GLY A 67 -2.36 3.91 6.52
CA GLY A 67 -1.20 4.46 7.21
C GLY A 67 -0.38 3.37 7.90
N ILE A 68 0.91 3.31 7.59
CA ILE A 68 1.89 2.56 8.38
C ILE A 68 2.84 3.56 9.01
N ILE A 69 2.81 3.58 10.34
CA ILE A 69 3.49 4.56 11.16
C ILE A 69 4.76 3.93 11.68
N THR A 70 5.85 4.48 11.15
CA THR A 70 7.25 4.38 11.59
C THR A 70 7.88 2.98 11.63
N GLY A 71 9.15 2.91 11.22
CA GLY A 71 9.95 1.68 11.24
C GLY A 71 10.78 1.44 9.97
N ILE A 72 10.44 2.07 8.85
CA ILE A 72 11.29 2.05 7.64
C ILE A 72 12.14 3.32 7.63
N GLN A 73 13.40 3.20 8.07
CA GLN A 73 14.35 4.33 8.11
C GLN A 73 13.79 5.63 8.74
N ASN A 74 12.99 5.51 9.81
CA ASN A 74 12.29 6.65 10.44
C ASN A 74 11.29 7.44 9.55
N ASN A 75 10.94 6.93 8.37
CA ASN A 75 9.96 7.56 7.49
C ASN A 75 8.57 6.93 7.63
N GLU A 76 7.53 7.76 7.48
CA GLU A 76 6.14 7.31 7.37
C GLU A 76 5.87 6.78 5.96
N TYR A 77 5.19 5.64 5.87
CA TYR A 77 4.92 4.97 4.60
C TYR A 77 3.45 4.60 4.49
N PHE A 78 2.80 5.03 3.41
CA PHE A 78 1.39 4.77 3.19
C PHE A 78 1.19 3.83 2.01
N ILE A 79 0.28 2.88 2.14
CA ILE A 79 -0.02 1.89 1.09
C ILE A 79 -1.37 2.19 0.47
N PRO A 80 -1.45 2.36 -0.87
CA PRO A 80 -2.74 2.60 -1.50
C PRO A 80 -3.65 1.36 -1.48
N LEU A 81 -4.94 1.61 -1.27
CA LEU A 81 -6.02 0.68 -1.61
C LEU A 81 -6.52 0.97 -3.03
N THR A 82 -6.81 -0.07 -3.81
CA THR A 82 -7.41 0.06 -5.14
C THR A 82 -8.54 -0.94 -5.33
N SER A 83 -9.62 -0.49 -5.97
CA SER A 83 -10.79 -1.33 -6.26
C SER A 83 -10.42 -2.63 -6.97
N ALA A 84 -11.20 -3.68 -6.68
CA ALA A 84 -11.05 -4.95 -7.36
C ALA A 84 -11.30 -4.81 -8.87
N LYS A 85 -10.62 -5.65 -9.65
CA LYS A 85 -10.69 -5.68 -11.12
C LYS A 85 -10.78 -7.13 -11.58
N PRO A 86 -11.30 -7.40 -12.80
CA PRO A 86 -11.43 -8.77 -13.31
C PRO A 86 -10.15 -9.61 -13.23
N LYS A 87 -8.97 -9.00 -13.43
CA LYS A 87 -7.67 -9.67 -13.32
C LYS A 87 -7.37 -10.24 -11.93
N HIS A 88 -7.97 -9.69 -10.87
CA HIS A 88 -7.74 -10.13 -9.48
C HIS A 88 -8.40 -11.47 -9.16
N LYS A 89 -9.35 -11.95 -10.00
CA LYS A 89 -9.94 -13.30 -9.85
C LYS A 89 -8.87 -14.41 -9.82
N LYS A 90 -7.79 -14.22 -10.58
CA LYS A 90 -6.68 -15.17 -10.70
C LYS A 90 -5.55 -14.92 -9.68
N TRP A 91 -5.62 -13.86 -8.88
CA TRP A 91 -4.56 -13.51 -7.93
C TRP A 91 -4.65 -14.34 -6.64
N ARG A 92 -3.49 -14.67 -6.06
CA ARG A 92 -3.43 -15.21 -4.69
C ARG A 92 -3.92 -14.13 -3.70
N ASN A 93 -4.60 -14.56 -2.63
CA ASN A 93 -5.10 -13.65 -1.58
C ASN A 93 -3.99 -12.80 -0.97
N VAL A 94 -2.80 -13.38 -0.81
CA VAL A 94 -1.65 -12.70 -0.26
C VAL A 94 -0.42 -13.06 -1.08
N SER A 95 0.36 -12.06 -1.46
CA SER A 95 1.67 -12.23 -2.11
C SER A 95 2.75 -11.50 -1.30
N SER A 96 3.96 -11.34 -1.84
CA SER A 96 4.97 -10.45 -1.26
C SER A 96 4.70 -8.98 -1.54
N SER A 97 3.94 -8.64 -2.58
CA SER A 97 3.72 -7.27 -3.07
C SER A 97 2.29 -6.76 -2.90
N HIS A 98 1.35 -7.60 -2.46
CA HIS A 98 -0.05 -7.20 -2.29
C HIS A 98 -0.81 -8.09 -1.30
N PHE A 99 -1.95 -7.56 -0.84
CA PHE A 99 -3.05 -8.32 -0.25
C PHE A 99 -4.32 -8.04 -1.05
N LEU A 100 -5.07 -9.10 -1.37
CA LEU A 100 -6.49 -8.93 -1.69
C LEU A 100 -7.21 -8.65 -0.38
N VAL A 101 -8.03 -7.62 -0.38
CA VAL A 101 -8.99 -7.31 0.68
C VAL A 101 -10.30 -7.94 0.28
N TYR A 102 -10.83 -8.83 1.12
CA TYR A 102 -11.98 -9.65 0.76
C TYR A 102 -12.80 -10.06 1.98
N GLU A 103 -14.05 -10.44 1.71
CA GLU A 103 -14.92 -11.14 2.64
C GLU A 103 -15.24 -12.54 2.13
N THR A 104 -15.46 -13.47 3.06
CA THR A 104 -15.89 -14.83 2.75
C THR A 104 -17.40 -14.92 2.96
N ILE A 105 -18.07 -15.46 1.95
CA ILE A 105 -19.52 -15.57 1.85
C ILE A 105 -19.86 -17.06 1.76
N ARG A 106 -20.86 -17.53 2.51
CA ARG A 106 -21.37 -18.91 2.37
C ARG A 106 -22.40 -18.96 1.26
N LYS A 107 -22.42 -20.01 0.44
CA LYS A 107 -23.37 -20.22 -0.65
C LYS A 107 -24.76 -20.53 -0.08
N ASN A 108 -25.47 -19.50 0.33
CA ASN A 108 -26.90 -19.57 0.63
C ASN A 108 -27.68 -19.35 -0.68
N ILE A 109 -28.94 -19.79 -0.70
CA ILE A 109 -29.84 -19.68 -1.87
C ILE A 109 -30.07 -18.21 -2.32
N ASP A 110 -29.89 -17.24 -1.41
CA ASP A 110 -30.22 -15.82 -1.66
C ASP A 110 -29.03 -14.93 -2.07
N HIS A 111 -27.88 -15.49 -2.47
CA HIS A 111 -26.76 -14.64 -2.89
C HIS A 111 -26.99 -13.99 -4.25
N ILE A 112 -27.38 -12.72 -4.20
CA ILE A 112 -27.40 -11.81 -5.35
C ILE A 112 -25.96 -11.49 -5.74
N ILE A 113 -25.52 -12.05 -6.86
CA ILE A 113 -24.26 -11.67 -7.50
C ILE A 113 -24.50 -10.32 -8.17
N VAL A 114 -23.80 -9.28 -7.72
CA VAL A 114 -23.80 -7.98 -8.40
C VAL A 114 -22.82 -8.07 -9.58
N ASN A 115 -23.26 -7.67 -10.78
CA ASN A 115 -22.53 -7.91 -12.04
C ASN A 115 -21.09 -7.33 -12.07
N ASP A 116 -20.81 -6.28 -11.29
CA ASP A 116 -19.51 -5.61 -11.28
C ASP A 116 -18.55 -6.10 -10.17
N ASP A 117 -19.05 -6.92 -9.24
CA ASP A 117 -18.26 -7.43 -8.11
C ASP A 117 -17.32 -8.56 -8.54
N ILE A 118 -16.22 -8.70 -7.80
CA ILE A 118 -15.17 -9.67 -8.13
C ILE A 118 -15.23 -10.86 -7.18
N TYR A 119 -15.84 -11.95 -7.65
CA TYR A 119 -15.94 -13.19 -6.90
C TYR A 119 -14.91 -14.25 -7.35
N LYS A 120 -14.50 -15.11 -6.41
CA LYS A 120 -13.74 -16.34 -6.68
C LYS A 120 -14.07 -17.45 -5.69
N LYS A 121 -13.65 -18.69 -5.98
CA LYS A 121 -13.87 -19.84 -5.10
C LYS A 121 -13.20 -19.62 -3.73
N GLY A 122 -13.92 -19.93 -2.66
CA GLY A 122 -13.41 -19.95 -1.29
C GLY A 122 -12.54 -21.16 -1.00
N SER A 123 -12.15 -21.30 0.26
CA SER A 123 -11.35 -22.45 0.72
C SER A 123 -12.20 -23.72 0.79
N LYS A 124 -13.49 -23.57 1.08
CA LYS A 124 -14.46 -24.66 1.13
C LYS A 124 -15.43 -24.60 -0.05
N GLU A 125 -16.09 -25.72 -0.34
CA GLU A 125 -16.99 -25.85 -1.48
C GLU A 125 -18.19 -24.90 -1.37
N GLU A 126 -18.70 -24.71 -0.17
CA GLU A 126 -19.78 -23.81 0.19
C GLU A 126 -19.33 -22.35 0.34
N GLU A 127 -18.06 -22.01 0.14
CA GLU A 127 -17.55 -20.66 0.32
C GLU A 127 -17.25 -19.96 -1.01
N ILE A 128 -17.58 -18.67 -1.08
CA ILE A 128 -17.20 -17.74 -2.13
C ILE A 128 -16.43 -16.59 -1.48
N ILE A 129 -15.36 -16.16 -2.13
CA ILE A 129 -14.61 -14.96 -1.75
C ILE A 129 -15.10 -13.81 -2.62
N HIS A 130 -15.62 -12.76 -1.97
CA HIS A 130 -15.88 -11.47 -2.60
C HIS A 130 -14.67 -10.55 -2.38
N VAL A 131 -13.95 -10.26 -3.46
CA VAL A 131 -12.77 -9.38 -3.45
C VAL A 131 -13.25 -7.93 -3.55
N LEU A 132 -13.04 -7.18 -2.47
CA LEU A 132 -13.43 -5.78 -2.35
C LEU A 132 -12.38 -4.87 -3.01
N SER A 133 -11.11 -5.10 -2.68
CA SER A 133 -10.00 -4.27 -3.16
C SER A 133 -8.65 -4.97 -3.05
N VAL A 134 -7.59 -4.23 -3.33
CA VAL A 134 -6.20 -4.65 -3.21
C VAL A 134 -5.44 -3.60 -2.42
N LEU A 135 -4.77 -4.05 -1.36
CA LEU A 135 -3.74 -3.29 -0.66
C LEU A 135 -2.40 -3.54 -1.35
N ASP A 136 -1.87 -2.53 -2.04
CA ASP A 136 -0.78 -2.70 -3.01
C ASP A 136 0.58 -2.28 -2.43
N ILE A 137 1.25 -3.18 -1.69
CA ILE A 137 2.52 -2.92 -0.99
C ILE A 137 3.60 -2.40 -1.95
N LYS A 138 3.69 -2.94 -3.17
CA LYS A 138 4.68 -2.48 -4.16
C LYS A 138 4.46 -1.03 -4.62
N LYS A 139 3.34 -0.42 -4.25
CA LYS A 139 2.93 0.95 -4.58
C LYS A 139 2.95 1.89 -3.37
N MET A 140 3.52 1.44 -2.25
CA MET A 140 3.65 2.28 -1.07
C MET A 140 4.58 3.47 -1.36
N ILE A 141 4.35 4.58 -0.65
CA ILE A 141 5.06 5.83 -0.84
C ILE A 141 5.48 6.45 0.50
N PRO A 142 6.63 7.12 0.56
CA PRO A 142 7.09 7.84 1.74
C PRO A 142 6.34 9.18 1.87
N LEU A 143 6.12 9.66 3.09
CA LEU A 143 5.30 10.85 3.35
C LEU A 143 6.04 11.98 4.06
N VAL A 144 5.65 13.21 3.70
CA VAL A 144 5.99 14.43 4.41
C VAL A 144 4.86 14.76 5.39
N GLN A 145 5.23 15.18 6.60
CA GLN A 145 4.27 15.67 7.59
C GLN A 145 3.38 16.77 6.98
N ASN A 146 2.11 16.81 7.37
CA ASN A 146 1.11 17.76 6.84
C ASN A 146 0.75 17.59 5.35
N CYS A 147 1.21 16.53 4.66
CA CYS A 147 0.78 16.20 3.29
C CYS A 147 -0.28 15.09 3.25
N TYR A 148 -0.96 14.82 4.35
CA TYR A 148 -2.00 13.80 4.44
C TYR A 148 -3.03 14.14 5.52
N GLU A 149 -4.23 13.58 5.37
CA GLU A 149 -5.35 13.79 6.28
C GLU A 149 -6.04 12.45 6.55
N LYS A 150 -6.44 12.24 7.81
CA LYS A 150 -7.18 11.04 8.20
C LYS A 150 -8.59 11.10 7.61
N ILE A 151 -9.04 10.02 6.99
CA ILE A 151 -10.39 9.93 6.45
C ILE A 151 -11.36 9.79 7.63
N ASP A 152 -12.28 10.74 7.74
CA ASP A 152 -13.43 10.63 8.62
C ASP A 152 -14.49 9.73 7.97
N ILE A 153 -14.38 8.43 8.23
CA ILE A 153 -15.26 7.41 7.63
C ILE A 153 -16.70 7.60 8.10
N GLU A 154 -16.95 8.10 9.31
CA GLU A 154 -18.30 8.20 9.89
C GLU A 154 -19.15 9.29 9.23
N ASN A 155 -18.50 10.34 8.72
CA ASN A 155 -19.15 11.47 8.06
C ASN A 155 -19.26 11.35 6.53
N ILE A 156 -19.02 10.18 5.96
CA ILE A 156 -19.22 9.93 4.53
C ILE A 156 -20.72 9.78 4.20
N ASN A 157 -21.21 10.61 3.27
CA ASN A 157 -22.60 10.62 2.81
C ASN A 157 -22.99 9.35 2.03
N ASP A 158 -22.12 8.87 1.13
CA ASP A 158 -22.36 7.63 0.38
C ASP A 158 -22.22 6.42 1.32
N LYS A 159 -23.36 5.84 1.73
CA LYS A 159 -23.41 4.71 2.66
C LYS A 159 -22.78 3.42 2.12
N LYS A 160 -22.79 3.20 0.80
CA LYS A 160 -22.14 2.03 0.20
C LYS A 160 -20.62 2.21 0.27
N PHE A 161 -20.13 3.39 -0.10
CA PHE A 161 -18.70 3.71 -0.01
C PHE A 161 -18.20 3.71 1.45
N GLN A 162 -18.98 4.29 2.38
CA GLN A 162 -18.72 4.23 3.82
C GLN A 162 -18.58 2.78 4.31
N SER A 163 -19.54 1.91 3.96
CA SER A 163 -19.50 0.49 4.34
C SER A 163 -18.27 -0.22 3.76
N LEU A 164 -17.92 0.07 2.51
CA LEU A 164 -16.71 -0.45 1.88
C LEU A 164 -15.45 -0.07 2.65
N LEU A 165 -15.24 1.22 2.95
CA LEU A 165 -14.05 1.68 3.69
C LEU A 165 -13.95 1.04 5.09
N LYS A 166 -15.08 0.86 5.78
CA LYS A 166 -15.12 0.15 7.07
C LYS A 166 -14.62 -1.29 6.93
N LYS A 167 -15.16 -2.04 5.96
CA LYS A 167 -14.74 -3.43 5.67
C LYS A 167 -13.25 -3.50 5.31
N GLU A 168 -12.76 -2.56 4.51
CA GLU A 168 -11.35 -2.51 4.13
C GLU A 168 -10.44 -2.24 5.33
N LEU A 169 -10.78 -1.26 6.16
CA LEU A 169 -10.03 -0.94 7.37
C LEU A 169 -10.03 -2.10 8.36
N ASP A 170 -11.18 -2.75 8.57
CA ASP A 170 -11.30 -3.90 9.47
C ASP A 170 -10.44 -5.07 8.98
N PHE A 171 -10.43 -5.34 7.67
CA PHE A 171 -9.54 -6.33 7.08
C PHE A 171 -8.06 -5.99 7.36
N CYS A 172 -7.66 -4.73 7.12
CA CYS A 172 -6.29 -4.28 7.34
C CYS A 172 -5.90 -4.41 8.83
N LYS A 173 -6.77 -3.98 9.75
CA LYS A 173 -6.55 -4.13 11.20
C LYS A 173 -6.39 -5.59 11.60
N LYS A 174 -7.28 -6.47 11.14
CA LYS A 174 -7.21 -7.92 11.40
C LYS A 174 -5.90 -8.56 10.92
N HIS A 175 -5.34 -8.07 9.82
CA HIS A 175 -4.12 -8.60 9.22
C HIS A 175 -2.87 -7.75 9.49
N LYS A 176 -2.95 -6.75 10.39
CA LYS A 176 -1.93 -5.72 10.62
C LYS A 176 -0.52 -6.31 10.74
N LYS A 177 -0.31 -7.25 11.68
CA LYS A 177 1.00 -7.90 11.90
C LYS A 177 1.60 -8.51 10.62
N LYS A 178 0.77 -9.18 9.81
CA LYS A 178 1.20 -9.83 8.57
C LYS A 178 1.49 -8.83 7.45
N ILE A 179 0.72 -7.74 7.38
CA ILE A 179 0.94 -6.65 6.43
C ILE A 179 2.29 -5.99 6.73
N LEU A 180 2.51 -5.59 7.98
CA LEU A 180 3.74 -4.95 8.43
C LEU A 180 4.99 -5.79 8.13
N LYS A 181 4.95 -7.10 8.44
CA LYS A 181 6.08 -7.98 8.14
C LYS A 181 6.37 -8.07 6.64
N LYS A 182 5.35 -8.03 5.79
CA LYS A 182 5.53 -8.08 4.34
C LYS A 182 6.04 -6.77 3.76
N VAL A 183 5.61 -5.65 4.32
CA VAL A 183 6.10 -4.31 3.99
C VAL A 183 7.60 -4.20 4.29
N GLU A 184 8.00 -4.56 5.50
CA GLU A 184 9.40 -4.61 5.94
C GLU A 184 10.24 -5.50 4.99
N ASN A 185 9.78 -6.72 4.72
CA ASN A 185 10.49 -7.65 3.84
C ASN A 185 10.57 -7.12 2.39
N PHE A 186 9.49 -6.51 1.88
CA PHE A 186 9.45 -6.00 0.50
C PHE A 186 10.40 -4.81 0.33
N TYR A 187 10.38 -3.87 1.29
CA TYR A 187 11.29 -2.73 1.34
C TYR A 187 12.76 -3.18 1.44
N THR A 188 13.08 -3.97 2.46
CA THR A 188 14.46 -4.42 2.72
C THR A 188 15.03 -5.21 1.55
N THR A 189 14.22 -6.01 0.85
CA THR A 189 14.66 -6.72 -0.36
C THR A 189 15.03 -5.75 -1.48
N GLN A 190 14.24 -4.69 -1.70
CA GLN A 190 14.50 -3.70 -2.74
C GLN A 190 15.81 -2.95 -2.46
N VAL A 191 16.00 -2.51 -1.21
CA VAL A 191 17.19 -1.76 -0.77
C VAL A 191 18.44 -2.64 -0.79
N LYS A 192 18.42 -3.82 -0.15
CA LYS A 192 19.59 -4.71 -0.05
C LYS A 192 20.08 -5.19 -1.41
N ASN A 193 19.16 -5.51 -2.32
CA ASN A 193 19.52 -6.04 -3.64
C ASN A 193 19.70 -4.93 -4.68
N ASN A 194 19.43 -3.67 -4.33
CA ASN A 194 19.40 -2.53 -5.25
C ASN A 194 18.63 -2.84 -6.56
N THR A 195 17.48 -3.51 -6.44
CA THR A 195 16.68 -3.94 -7.60
C THR A 195 15.20 -3.63 -7.41
N VAL A 196 14.63 -2.89 -8.36
CA VAL A 196 13.21 -2.54 -8.40
C VAL A 196 12.46 -3.63 -9.17
N LYS A 197 11.51 -4.29 -8.50
CA LYS A 197 10.65 -5.29 -9.15
C LYS A 197 9.71 -4.60 -10.15
N PHE A 198 9.33 -5.32 -11.20
CA PHE A 198 8.39 -4.84 -12.20
C PHE A 198 7.15 -4.16 -11.59
N ALA A 199 6.77 -3.01 -12.14
CA ALA A 199 5.61 -2.21 -11.75
C ALA A 199 5.56 -1.86 -10.24
N SER A 200 6.72 -1.67 -9.61
CA SER A 200 6.88 -1.28 -8.21
C SER A 200 7.47 0.12 -8.12
N CYS A 201 7.06 0.89 -7.11
CA CYS A 201 7.71 2.15 -6.80
C CYS A 201 9.18 1.92 -6.43
N ASN A 202 10.03 2.85 -6.84
CA ASN A 202 11.43 2.93 -6.44
C ASN A 202 11.55 3.70 -5.12
N PHE A 203 11.74 2.98 -4.01
CA PHE A 203 11.70 3.59 -2.68
C PHE A 203 12.83 4.57 -2.44
N ALA A 204 14.06 4.23 -2.84
CA ALA A 204 15.21 5.13 -2.68
C ALA A 204 15.02 6.44 -3.47
N LEU A 205 14.44 6.35 -4.68
CA LEU A 205 14.14 7.53 -5.49
C LEU A 205 13.05 8.40 -4.85
N LEU A 206 11.99 7.78 -4.33
CA LEU A 206 10.88 8.51 -3.70
C LEU A 206 11.27 9.10 -2.33
N GLU A 207 12.14 8.44 -1.57
CA GLU A 207 12.67 8.97 -0.31
C GLU A 207 13.51 10.21 -0.57
N LYS A 208 14.39 10.19 -1.58
CA LYS A 208 15.12 11.38 -1.99
C LYS A 208 14.18 12.51 -2.40
N ALA A 209 13.17 12.21 -3.22
CA ALA A 209 12.17 13.21 -3.63
C ALA A 209 11.39 13.78 -2.43
N MET A 210 11.01 12.94 -1.47
CA MET A 210 10.38 13.39 -0.23
C MET A 210 11.26 14.37 0.54
N GLU A 211 12.55 14.09 0.69
CA GLU A 211 13.50 14.99 1.36
C GLU A 211 13.72 16.30 0.60
N ASP A 212 13.78 16.26 -0.74
CA ASP A 212 13.89 17.46 -1.55
C ASP A 212 12.61 18.33 -1.42
N TYR A 213 11.42 17.70 -1.41
CA TYR A 213 10.16 18.41 -1.19
C TYR A 213 10.05 19.06 0.20
N LYS A 214 10.59 18.42 1.26
CA LYS A 214 10.64 19.01 2.61
C LYS A 214 11.43 20.31 2.60
N LYS A 215 12.63 20.30 2.02
CA LYS A 215 13.54 21.47 1.97
C LYS A 215 12.97 22.65 1.19
N GLU A 216 12.14 22.40 0.18
CA GLU A 216 11.49 23.47 -0.59
C GLU A 216 10.31 24.14 0.16
N LYS A 217 9.86 23.53 1.27
CA LYS A 217 8.70 23.97 2.06
C LYS A 217 9.06 24.54 3.43
N GLU A 218 10.34 24.44 3.82
CA GLU A 218 10.95 25.13 4.97
C GLU A 218 11.35 26.56 4.59
#